data_AF-A0A6I4IMN2-F1
#
_entry.id   AF-A0A6I4IMN2-F1
#
_cell.length_a   1.000
_cell.length_b   1.000
_cell.length_c   1.000
_cell.angle_alpha   90.00
_cell.angle_beta   90.00
_cell.angle_gamma   90.00
#
_symmetry.space_group_name_H-M   'P 1'
#
loop_
_entity.id
_entity.type
_entity.pdbx_description
1 polymer ?
#
loop_
_entity_poly.entity_id
_entity_poly.type
_entity_poly.pdbx_seq_one_letter_code
_entity_poly.pdbx_strand_id
1 'polypeptide(L)'
;MKKQALSSFDRAVFNISSEFSKIPNYEKVLEDEDLKKLHTFVAVGIMSIHDAITIVYGSFIPAANKLVVNTRDNIQKSLFKNVFTSVNYDPVIIQHDTIRLGYVFVFHKFEVFVNQLIDMLDDLSGKKAVTVREYAISKFRFNVKHWYKNKAIHLVNFISNCTKHQDGFCRSDNASHTIPEELNQVPENHKIIRTAQQFKSDTNALTDQITSLIRIISLIMTYQTAENSLKNLSESPIFEPSDDLIKSSLLILENSIRNLIRYYEQ
;
A
#
# COMPACT_ATOMS: atom_id res chain seq x y z
N MET A 1 -9.62 28.01 31.87
CA MET A 1 -8.55 27.39 31.04
C MET A 1 -8.99 27.40 29.58
N LYS A 2 -8.22 27.99 28.65
CA LYS A 2 -8.54 27.91 27.21
C LYS A 2 -8.40 26.45 26.78
N LYS A 3 -9.44 25.85 26.19
CA LYS A 3 -9.34 24.52 25.58
C LYS A 3 -8.24 24.59 24.53
N GLN A 4 -7.15 23.85 24.76
CA GLN A 4 -6.05 23.75 23.80
C GLN A 4 -6.62 23.12 22.53
N ALA A 5 -6.47 23.81 21.40
CA ALA A 5 -6.94 23.27 20.13
C ALA A 5 -6.11 22.03 19.80
N LEU A 6 -6.79 20.90 19.60
CA LEU A 6 -6.15 19.63 19.22
C LEU A 6 -5.35 19.82 17.92
N SER A 7 -4.10 19.36 17.93
CA SER A 7 -3.24 19.35 16.76
C SER A 7 -3.79 18.41 15.69
N SER A 8 -3.29 18.52 14.45
CA SER A 8 -3.63 17.57 13.38
C SER A 8 -3.24 16.14 13.74
N PHE A 9 -2.14 15.97 14.47
CA PHE A 9 -1.70 14.69 14.99
C PHE A 9 -2.68 14.12 16.02
N ASP A 10 -3.10 14.93 17.00
CA ASP A 10 -4.08 14.51 18.00
C ASP A 10 -5.38 14.07 17.33
N ARG A 11 -5.86 14.82 16.31
CA ARG A 11 -7.06 14.45 15.55
C ARG A 11 -6.88 13.12 14.80
N ALA A 12 -5.72 12.87 14.20
CA ALA A 12 -5.43 11.61 13.54
C ALA A 12 -5.45 10.44 14.55
N VAL A 13 -4.79 10.60 15.70
CA VAL A 13 -4.79 9.62 16.80
C VAL A 13 -6.21 9.38 17.32
N PHE A 14 -7.02 10.44 17.49
CA PHE A 14 -8.42 10.33 17.91
C PHE A 14 -9.27 9.60 16.88
N ASN A 15 -9.13 9.91 15.59
CA ASN A 15 -9.88 9.23 14.53
C ASN A 15 -9.53 7.75 14.48
N ILE A 16 -8.24 7.42 14.53
CA ILE A 16 -7.75 6.05 14.57
C ILE A 16 -8.30 5.31 15.80
N SER A 17 -8.17 5.91 16.98
CA SER A 17 -8.69 5.34 18.23
C SER A 17 -10.21 5.16 18.20
N SER A 18 -10.94 6.10 17.60
CA SER A 18 -12.40 6.06 17.46
C SER A 18 -12.87 4.99 16.48
N GLU A 19 -12.13 4.72 15.42
CA GLU A 19 -12.43 3.59 14.54
C GLU A 19 -12.15 2.27 15.25
N PHE A 20 -11.05 2.19 16.01
CA PHE A 20 -10.71 1.00 16.77
C PHE A 20 -11.65 0.68 17.93
N SER A 21 -12.19 1.69 18.60
CA SER A 21 -13.21 1.47 19.64
C SER A 21 -14.50 0.82 19.11
N LYS A 22 -14.72 0.81 17.79
CA LYS A 22 -15.85 0.10 17.17
C LYS A 22 -15.63 -1.41 17.10
N ILE A 23 -14.40 -1.90 17.29
CA ILE A 23 -14.09 -3.32 17.31
C ILE A 23 -14.62 -3.91 18.63
N PRO A 24 -15.50 -4.93 18.59
CA PRO A 24 -15.99 -5.56 19.80
C PRO A 24 -14.84 -6.08 20.67
N ASN A 25 -14.87 -5.77 21.97
CA ASN A 25 -13.83 -6.14 22.94
C ASN A 25 -12.42 -5.60 22.62
N TYR A 26 -12.31 -4.46 21.91
CA TYR A 26 -11.02 -3.85 21.57
C TYR A 26 -10.05 -3.69 22.76
N GLU A 27 -10.56 -3.30 23.94
CA GLU A 27 -9.73 -3.19 25.15
C GLU A 27 -9.07 -4.51 25.53
N LYS A 28 -9.79 -5.64 25.38
CA LYS A 28 -9.25 -6.99 25.62
C LYS A 28 -8.27 -7.43 24.52
N VAL A 29 -8.47 -6.97 23.29
CA VAL A 29 -7.52 -7.23 22.18
C VAL A 29 -6.16 -6.58 22.46
N LEU A 30 -6.13 -5.46 23.19
CA LEU A 30 -4.89 -4.78 23.59
C LEU A 30 -4.21 -5.40 24.81
N GLU A 31 -4.84 -6.36 25.51
CA GLU A 31 -4.22 -7.12 26.60
C GLU A 31 -3.28 -8.21 26.06
N ASP A 32 -3.48 -8.65 24.82
CA ASP A 32 -2.59 -9.58 24.11
C ASP A 32 -1.44 -8.80 23.45
N GLU A 33 -0.20 -9.06 23.89
CA GLU A 33 0.99 -8.33 23.43
C GLU A 33 1.28 -8.52 21.93
N ASP A 34 0.96 -9.69 21.38
CA ASP A 34 1.17 -10.01 19.97
C ASP A 34 0.16 -9.29 19.08
N LEU A 35 -1.12 -9.28 19.48
CA LEU A 35 -2.17 -8.52 18.79
C LEU A 35 -1.96 -7.01 18.90
N LYS A 36 -1.54 -6.53 20.08
CA LYS A 36 -1.17 -5.13 20.30
C LYS A 36 0.00 -4.73 19.39
N LYS A 37 1.04 -5.55 19.29
CA LYS A 37 2.18 -5.32 18.40
C LYS A 37 1.75 -5.25 16.93
N LEU A 38 0.95 -6.21 16.45
CA LEU A 38 0.42 -6.21 15.08
C LEU A 38 -0.39 -4.94 14.81
N HIS A 39 -1.27 -4.60 15.74
CA HIS A 39 -2.14 -3.45 15.62
C HIS A 39 -1.36 -2.13 15.57
N THR A 40 -0.41 -1.92 16.50
CA THR A 40 0.48 -0.76 16.49
C THR A 40 1.29 -0.69 15.19
N PHE A 41 1.81 -1.82 14.73
CA PHE A 41 2.56 -1.89 13.48
C PHE A 41 1.71 -1.46 12.27
N VAL A 42 0.48 -1.99 12.15
CA VAL A 42 -0.45 -1.62 11.07
C VAL A 42 -0.79 -0.13 11.12
N ALA A 43 -1.14 0.39 12.30
CA ALA A 43 -1.49 1.80 12.47
C ALA A 43 -0.32 2.73 12.09
N VAL A 44 0.88 2.48 12.61
CA VAL A 44 2.08 3.29 12.33
C VAL A 44 2.49 3.18 10.86
N GLY A 45 2.39 1.99 10.27
CA GLY A 45 2.71 1.77 8.86
C GLY A 45 1.79 2.56 7.93
N ILE A 46 0.47 2.47 8.14
CA ILE A 46 -0.53 3.22 7.36
C ILE A 46 -0.31 4.74 7.53
N MET A 47 -0.09 5.20 8.77
CA MET A 47 0.21 6.61 9.03
C MET A 47 1.46 7.07 8.30
N SER A 48 2.54 6.28 8.32
CA SER A 48 3.79 6.64 7.63
C SER A 48 3.62 6.77 6.11
N ILE A 49 2.73 5.98 5.49
CA ILE A 49 2.45 6.08 4.06
C ILE A 49 1.60 7.34 3.79
N HIS A 50 0.58 7.57 4.61
CA HIS A 50 -0.27 8.77 4.51
C HIS A 50 0.54 10.07 4.70
N ASP A 51 1.47 10.08 5.65
CA ASP A 51 2.38 11.21 5.88
C ASP A 51 3.29 11.44 4.67
N ALA A 52 3.81 10.38 4.06
CA ALA A 52 4.60 10.49 2.83
C ALA A 52 3.79 11.13 1.68
N ILE A 53 2.54 10.67 1.48
CA ILE A 53 1.62 11.26 0.49
C ILE A 53 1.36 12.73 0.81
N THR A 54 1.07 13.04 2.08
CA THR A 54 0.75 14.40 2.54
C THR A 54 1.93 15.35 2.36
N ILE A 55 3.16 14.91 2.65
CA ILE A 55 4.37 15.71 2.45
C ILE A 55 4.58 15.99 0.97
N VAL A 56 4.49 14.97 0.11
CA VAL A 56 4.71 15.14 -1.32
C VAL A 56 3.62 16.03 -1.94
N TYR A 57 2.35 15.68 -1.74
CA TYR A 57 1.22 16.38 -2.33
C TYR A 57 0.99 17.76 -1.74
N GLY A 58 1.08 17.89 -0.41
CA GLY A 58 0.77 19.12 0.32
C GLY A 58 1.93 20.09 0.45
N SER A 59 3.19 19.63 0.30
CA SER A 59 4.37 20.47 0.50
C SER A 59 5.30 20.50 -0.71
N PHE A 60 5.80 19.36 -1.18
CA PHE A 60 6.83 19.33 -2.22
C PHE A 60 6.32 19.76 -3.59
N ILE A 61 5.19 19.23 -4.04
CA ILE A 61 4.60 19.63 -5.33
C ILE A 61 4.25 21.14 -5.33
N PRO A 62 3.57 21.71 -4.32
CA PRO A 62 3.34 23.16 -4.24
C PRO A 62 4.63 23.99 -4.24
N ALA A 63 5.66 23.54 -3.51
CA ALA A 63 6.96 24.23 -3.50
C ALA A 63 7.62 24.21 -4.88
N ALA A 64 7.59 23.09 -5.59
CA ALA A 64 8.08 22.98 -6.96
C ALA A 64 7.31 23.90 -7.92
N ASN A 65 5.98 23.96 -7.80
CA ASN A 65 5.15 24.87 -8.61
C ASN A 65 5.55 26.34 -8.38
N LYS A 66 5.74 26.75 -7.13
CA LYS A 66 6.18 28.10 -6.79
C LYS A 66 7.57 28.40 -7.34
N LEU A 67 8.48 27.43 -7.26
CA LEU A 67 9.83 27.55 -7.82
C LEU A 67 9.80 27.73 -9.35
N VAL A 68 8.94 26.99 -10.05
CA VAL A 68 8.77 27.12 -11.52
C VAL A 68 8.35 28.53 -11.90
N VAL A 69 7.34 29.08 -11.22
CA VAL A 69 6.85 30.46 -11.46
C VAL A 69 7.95 31.47 -11.20
N ASN A 70 8.58 31.42 -10.02
CA ASN A 70 9.66 32.34 -9.67
C ASN A 70 10.84 32.26 -10.66
N THR A 71 11.18 31.05 -11.12
CA THR A 71 12.27 30.84 -12.07
C THR A 71 11.93 31.45 -13.43
N ARG A 72 10.69 31.28 -13.91
CA ARG A 72 10.23 31.91 -15.15
C ARG A 72 10.30 33.44 -15.07
N ASP A 73 9.80 34.02 -13.98
CA ASP A 73 9.84 35.46 -13.77
C ASP A 73 11.28 36.00 -13.74
N ASN A 74 12.19 35.26 -13.10
CA ASN A 74 13.60 35.62 -13.03
C ASN A 74 14.30 35.51 -14.40
N ILE A 75 13.98 34.48 -15.19
CA ILE A 75 14.51 34.34 -16.56
C ILE A 75 14.05 35.49 -17.44
N GLN A 76 12.78 35.87 -17.37
CA GLN A 76 12.23 36.98 -18.15
C GLN A 76 12.90 38.33 -17.81
N LYS A 77 13.26 38.53 -16.54
CA LYS A 77 13.95 39.74 -16.05
C LYS A 77 15.47 39.67 -16.26
N SER A 78 16.02 38.53 -16.65
CA SER A 78 17.46 38.32 -16.76
C SER A 78 18.07 39.02 -17.98
N LEU A 79 19.25 39.62 -17.79
CA LEU A 79 20.09 40.11 -18.88
C LEU A 79 20.48 38.98 -19.86
N PHE A 80 20.47 37.72 -19.39
CA PHE A 80 20.83 36.53 -20.17
C PHE A 80 19.62 35.76 -20.70
N LYS A 81 18.42 36.35 -20.76
CA LYS A 81 17.20 35.65 -21.20
C LYS A 81 17.36 34.90 -22.53
N ASN A 82 18.09 35.48 -23.48
CA ASN A 82 18.32 34.88 -24.80
C ASN A 82 19.12 33.57 -24.72
N VAL A 83 20.02 33.43 -23.73
CA VAL A 83 20.76 32.18 -23.50
C VAL A 83 19.79 31.08 -23.07
N PHE A 84 18.91 31.34 -22.10
CA PHE A 84 17.92 30.37 -21.63
C PHE A 84 16.94 29.93 -22.74
N THR A 85 16.53 30.86 -23.60
CA THR A 85 15.71 30.54 -24.77
C THR A 85 16.47 29.67 -25.77
N SER A 86 17.75 29.97 -26.04
CA SER A 86 18.56 29.21 -27.01
C SER A 86 18.82 27.76 -26.59
N VAL A 87 18.86 27.48 -25.29
CA VAL A 87 19.07 26.11 -24.76
C VAL A 87 17.76 25.38 -24.43
N ASN A 88 16.60 25.97 -24.75
CA ASN A 88 15.27 25.42 -24.44
C ASN A 88 15.11 25.00 -22.96
N TYR A 89 15.61 25.83 -22.04
CA TYR A 89 15.47 25.54 -20.61
C TYR A 89 14.00 25.62 -20.18
N ASP A 90 13.43 24.49 -19.73
CA ASP A 90 12.06 24.44 -19.21
C ASP A 90 12.05 24.09 -17.70
N PRO A 91 11.73 25.06 -16.82
CA PRO A 91 11.65 24.80 -15.39
C PRO A 91 10.51 23.84 -15.00
N VAL A 92 9.53 23.58 -15.89
CA VAL A 92 8.44 22.61 -15.63
C VAL A 92 8.98 21.18 -15.47
N ILE A 93 10.14 20.87 -16.03
CA ILE A 93 10.79 19.57 -15.84
C ILE A 93 10.97 19.26 -14.34
N ILE A 94 11.33 20.27 -13.53
CA ILE A 94 11.50 20.14 -12.07
C ILE A 94 10.19 19.74 -11.37
N GLN A 95 9.07 20.27 -11.83
CA GLN A 95 7.74 19.91 -11.30
C GLN A 95 7.48 18.41 -11.53
N HIS A 96 7.73 17.93 -12.74
CA HIS A 96 7.51 16.53 -13.08
C HIS A 96 8.52 15.60 -12.40
N ASP A 97 9.78 16.02 -12.22
CA ASP A 97 10.76 15.27 -11.43
C ASP A 97 10.34 15.17 -9.96
N THR A 98 9.83 16.25 -9.38
CA THR A 98 9.31 16.25 -8.00
C THR A 98 8.17 15.24 -7.84
N ILE A 99 7.26 15.18 -8.81
CA ILE A 99 6.15 14.22 -8.80
C ILE A 99 6.68 12.78 -8.92
N ARG A 100 7.60 12.50 -9.85
CA ARG A 100 8.22 11.18 -10.04
C ARG A 100 8.96 10.69 -8.79
N LEU A 101 9.78 11.56 -8.19
CA LEU A 101 10.47 11.27 -6.92
C LEU A 101 9.46 11.06 -5.78
N GLY A 102 8.32 11.75 -5.82
CA GLY A 102 7.18 11.51 -4.95
C GLY A 102 6.67 10.07 -5.01
N TYR A 103 6.51 9.50 -6.21
CA TYR A 103 6.11 8.09 -6.37
C TYR A 103 7.15 7.15 -5.77
N VAL A 104 8.45 7.41 -5.97
CA VAL A 104 9.53 6.60 -5.36
C VAL A 104 9.43 6.61 -3.84
N PHE A 105 9.25 7.78 -3.24
CA PHE A 105 9.19 7.93 -1.79
C PHE A 105 7.98 7.21 -1.19
N VAL A 106 6.78 7.41 -1.75
CA VAL A 106 5.56 6.75 -1.29
C VAL A 106 5.63 5.23 -1.48
N PHE A 107 6.08 4.78 -2.66
CA PHE A 107 6.20 3.36 -2.95
C PHE A 107 7.17 2.66 -1.99
N HIS A 108 8.30 3.29 -1.66
CA HIS A 108 9.26 2.70 -0.72
C HIS A 108 8.65 2.52 0.68
N LYS A 109 7.87 3.49 1.16
CA LYS A 109 7.13 3.35 2.43
C LYS A 109 6.13 2.20 2.38
N PHE A 110 5.39 2.10 1.28
CA PHE A 110 4.44 1.02 1.05
C PHE A 110 5.13 -0.36 1.00
N GLU A 111 6.19 -0.51 0.21
CA GLU A 111 6.92 -1.76 0.02
C GLU A 111 7.50 -2.28 1.33
N VAL A 112 8.17 -1.40 2.10
CA VAL A 112 8.73 -1.76 3.41
C VAL A 112 7.61 -2.23 4.35
N PHE A 113 6.51 -1.48 4.41
CA PHE A 113 5.37 -1.83 5.25
C PHE A 113 4.77 -3.19 4.88
N VAL A 114 4.48 -3.44 3.59
CA VAL A 114 3.86 -4.69 3.14
C VAL A 114 4.77 -5.89 3.42
N ASN A 115 6.07 -5.78 3.14
CA ASN A 115 7.00 -6.88 3.40
C ASN A 115 7.08 -7.22 4.90
N GLN A 116 7.21 -6.20 5.76
CA GLN A 116 7.24 -6.37 7.21
C GLN A 116 5.90 -6.89 7.77
N LEU A 117 4.77 -6.47 7.20
CA LEU A 117 3.45 -6.99 7.56
C LEU A 117 3.36 -8.50 7.33
N ILE A 118 3.80 -8.97 6.15
CA ILE A 118 3.74 -10.40 5.81
C ILE A 118 4.64 -11.19 6.76
N ASP A 119 5.85 -10.71 7.02
CA ASP A 119 6.78 -11.39 7.94
C ASP A 119 6.22 -11.43 9.37
N MET A 120 5.61 -10.35 9.86
CA MET A 120 4.96 -10.31 11.17
C MET A 120 3.76 -11.29 11.25
N LEU A 121 2.98 -11.42 10.19
CA LEU A 121 1.85 -12.35 10.16
C LEU A 121 2.31 -13.82 10.10
N ASP A 122 3.42 -14.10 9.41
CA ASP A 122 4.05 -15.43 9.46
C ASP A 122 4.55 -15.73 10.89
N ASP A 123 5.19 -14.78 11.57
CA ASP A 123 5.64 -14.94 12.97
C ASP A 123 4.48 -15.19 13.94
N LEU A 124 3.40 -14.42 13.84
CA LEU A 124 2.20 -14.54 14.67
C LEU A 124 1.43 -15.85 14.45
N SER A 125 1.57 -16.44 13.27
CA SER A 125 1.01 -17.77 13.02
C SER A 125 1.67 -18.86 13.87
N GLY A 126 2.79 -18.55 14.53
CA GLY A 126 3.52 -19.41 15.45
C GLY A 126 4.37 -20.47 14.75
N LYS A 127 5.08 -21.30 15.53
CA LYS A 127 5.77 -22.52 15.06
C LYS A 127 4.79 -23.62 14.56
N LYS A 128 3.71 -23.23 13.86
CA LYS A 128 2.90 -24.17 13.08
C LYS A 128 3.82 -24.79 12.02
N ALA A 129 3.53 -26.02 11.63
CA ALA A 129 4.32 -26.72 10.60
C ALA A 129 4.29 -26.00 9.23
N VAL A 130 3.34 -25.10 9.01
CA VAL A 130 3.12 -24.36 7.75
C VAL A 130 2.77 -22.90 8.07
N THR A 131 3.51 -21.96 7.51
CA THR A 131 3.24 -20.51 7.70
C THR A 131 1.97 -20.07 6.98
N VAL A 132 1.45 -18.89 7.29
CA VAL A 132 0.28 -18.33 6.58
C VAL A 132 0.58 -18.17 5.09
N ARG A 133 1.80 -17.74 4.74
CA ARG A 133 2.26 -17.63 3.35
C ARG A 133 2.24 -18.97 2.63
N GLU A 134 2.78 -20.02 3.22
CA GLU A 134 2.81 -21.37 2.63
C GLU A 134 1.41 -21.97 2.50
N TYR A 135 0.56 -21.71 3.50
CA TYR A 135 -0.82 -22.14 3.50
C TYR A 135 -1.65 -21.42 2.43
N ALA A 136 -1.44 -20.12 2.25
CA ALA A 136 -2.08 -19.33 1.19
C ALA A 136 -1.75 -19.87 -0.21
N ILE A 137 -0.49 -20.24 -0.45
CA ILE A 137 -0.05 -20.81 -1.73
C ILE A 137 -0.67 -22.19 -1.94
N SER A 138 -0.58 -23.08 -0.97
CA SER A 138 -1.04 -24.47 -1.14
C SER A 138 -2.57 -24.59 -1.26
N LYS A 139 -3.32 -23.87 -0.43
CA LYS A 139 -4.80 -23.97 -0.38
C LYS A 139 -5.50 -23.04 -1.38
N PHE A 140 -5.02 -21.81 -1.51
CA PHE A 140 -5.70 -20.76 -2.28
C PHE A 140 -4.99 -20.41 -3.59
N ARG A 141 -3.78 -20.95 -3.84
CA ARG A 141 -2.91 -20.57 -4.98
C ARG A 141 -2.57 -19.08 -4.98
N PHE A 142 -2.60 -18.46 -3.81
CA PHE A 142 -2.33 -17.04 -3.64
C PHE A 142 -0.94 -16.86 -3.05
N ASN A 143 -0.04 -16.28 -3.83
CA ASN A 143 1.28 -15.91 -3.33
C ASN A 143 1.26 -14.45 -2.86
N VAL A 144 1.24 -14.27 -1.54
CA VAL A 144 1.20 -12.94 -0.90
C VAL A 144 2.38 -12.05 -1.34
N LYS A 145 3.54 -12.63 -1.70
CA LYS A 145 4.71 -11.88 -2.22
C LYS A 145 4.49 -11.31 -3.63
N HIS A 146 3.47 -11.76 -4.35
CA HIS A 146 3.08 -11.21 -5.64
C HIS A 146 2.10 -10.05 -5.52
N TRP A 147 2.05 -9.36 -4.37
CA TRP A 147 1.22 -8.17 -4.13
C TRP A 147 1.41 -7.10 -5.23
N TYR A 148 2.59 -7.01 -5.83
CA TYR A 148 2.90 -6.06 -6.90
C TYR A 148 2.12 -6.29 -8.20
N LYS A 149 1.42 -7.42 -8.36
CA LYS A 149 0.60 -7.71 -9.55
C LYS A 149 -0.73 -6.97 -9.58
N ASN A 150 -1.22 -6.49 -8.43
CA ASN A 150 -2.41 -5.65 -8.38
C ASN A 150 -2.19 -4.38 -9.21
N LYS A 151 -3.18 -3.97 -10.03
CA LYS A 151 -3.03 -2.86 -10.98
C LYS A 151 -2.59 -1.55 -10.35
N ALA A 152 -3.21 -1.15 -9.22
CA ALA A 152 -2.88 0.10 -8.56
C ALA A 152 -1.44 0.09 -8.02
N ILE A 153 -1.02 -1.06 -7.46
CA ILE A 153 0.35 -1.23 -6.97
C ILE A 153 1.34 -1.25 -8.13
N HIS A 154 1.00 -1.95 -9.21
CA HIS A 154 1.82 -2.09 -10.41
C HIS A 154 2.11 -0.74 -11.06
N LEU A 155 1.10 0.13 -11.20
CA LEU A 155 1.28 1.48 -11.75
C LEU A 155 2.32 2.28 -10.95
N VAL A 156 2.17 2.35 -9.62
CA VAL A 156 3.07 3.13 -8.77
C VAL A 156 4.48 2.52 -8.73
N ASN A 157 4.57 1.18 -8.67
CA ASN A 157 5.84 0.45 -8.75
C ASN A 157 6.55 0.73 -10.09
N PHE A 158 5.82 0.69 -11.21
CA PHE A 158 6.37 0.92 -12.54
C PHE A 158 6.95 2.35 -12.66
N ILE A 159 6.20 3.36 -12.23
CA ILE A 159 6.67 4.77 -12.22
C ILE A 159 7.92 4.91 -11.33
N SER A 160 7.90 4.29 -10.15
CA SER A 160 9.03 4.29 -9.21
C SER A 160 10.27 3.66 -9.84
N ASN A 161 10.14 2.51 -10.50
CA ASN A 161 11.25 1.80 -11.15
C ASN A 161 11.80 2.57 -12.35
N CYS A 162 10.94 3.12 -13.20
CA CYS A 162 11.37 4.01 -14.30
C CYS A 162 12.17 5.19 -13.76
N THR A 163 11.70 5.81 -12.67
CA THR A 163 12.38 6.94 -12.03
C THR A 163 13.76 6.55 -11.48
N LYS A 164 13.87 5.41 -10.80
CA LYS A 164 15.12 4.94 -10.18
C LYS A 164 16.16 4.46 -11.21
N HIS A 165 15.73 3.72 -12.21
CA HIS A 165 16.63 2.93 -13.05
C HIS A 165 16.74 3.45 -14.49
N GLN A 166 15.81 4.30 -14.89
CA GLN A 166 15.69 4.72 -16.28
C GLN A 166 15.47 6.22 -16.41
N ASP A 167 15.86 7.03 -15.41
CA ASP A 167 15.72 8.50 -15.42
C ASP A 167 14.28 8.98 -15.72
N GLY A 168 13.29 8.17 -15.33
CA GLY A 168 11.87 8.45 -15.52
C GLY A 168 11.31 8.17 -16.91
N PHE A 169 12.11 7.64 -17.85
CA PHE A 169 11.63 7.23 -19.18
C PHE A 169 10.65 6.05 -19.08
N CYS A 170 9.58 6.07 -19.88
CA CYS A 170 8.52 5.06 -19.84
C CYS A 170 8.92 3.78 -20.59
N ARG A 171 9.89 3.03 -20.07
CA ARG A 171 10.38 1.80 -20.69
C ARG A 171 10.50 0.68 -19.65
N SER A 172 10.67 -0.54 -20.12
CA SER A 172 10.96 -1.67 -19.25
C SER A 172 12.15 -2.42 -19.79
N ASP A 173 13.20 -2.51 -18.99
CA ASP A 173 14.36 -3.37 -19.22
C ASP A 173 14.07 -4.83 -18.83
N ASN A 174 12.93 -5.08 -18.18
CA ASN A 174 12.50 -6.41 -17.77
C ASN A 174 11.19 -6.81 -18.45
N ALA A 175 11.25 -7.85 -19.30
CA ALA A 175 10.08 -8.40 -19.99
C ALA A 175 8.96 -8.87 -19.05
N SER A 176 9.26 -9.17 -17.78
CA SER A 176 8.23 -9.52 -16.79
C SER A 176 7.49 -8.32 -16.21
N HIS A 177 7.94 -7.09 -16.44
CA HIS A 177 7.29 -5.86 -16.02
C HIS A 177 6.63 -5.19 -17.22
N THR A 178 5.37 -5.54 -17.46
CA THR A 178 4.56 -4.95 -18.52
C THR A 178 4.28 -3.48 -18.21
N ILE A 179 4.18 -2.64 -19.24
CA ILE A 179 3.76 -1.24 -19.08
C ILE A 179 2.30 -1.24 -18.56
N PRO A 180 1.99 -0.50 -17.48
CA PRO A 180 0.61 -0.32 -17.02
C PRO A 180 -0.29 0.23 -18.12
N GLU A 181 -1.55 -0.17 -18.14
CA GLU A 181 -2.50 0.21 -19.20
C GLU A 181 -2.61 1.74 -19.35
N GLU A 182 -2.56 2.45 -18.21
CA GLU A 182 -2.62 3.91 -18.11
C GLU A 182 -1.43 4.62 -18.77
N LEU A 183 -0.35 3.89 -19.04
CA LEU A 183 0.91 4.41 -19.60
C LEU A 183 1.22 3.84 -20.99
N ASN A 184 0.38 2.95 -21.54
CA ASN A 184 0.61 2.32 -22.86
C ASN A 184 0.75 3.31 -24.02
N GLN A 185 0.20 4.52 -23.88
CA GLN A 185 0.30 5.56 -24.90
C GLN A 185 1.55 6.45 -24.75
N VAL A 186 2.32 6.28 -23.68
CA VAL A 186 3.54 7.07 -23.44
C VAL A 186 4.70 6.41 -24.20
N PRO A 187 5.32 7.10 -25.18
CA PRO A 187 6.44 6.53 -25.92
C PRO A 187 7.65 6.26 -25.02
N GLU A 188 8.44 5.22 -25.33
CA GLU A 188 9.61 4.84 -24.52
C GLU A 188 10.68 5.93 -24.38
N ASN A 189 10.78 6.82 -25.38
CA ASN A 189 11.69 7.96 -25.39
C ASN A 189 11.13 9.19 -24.66
N HIS A 190 10.01 9.07 -23.96
CA HIS A 190 9.42 10.13 -23.16
C HIS A 190 9.45 9.78 -21.68
N LYS A 191 9.73 10.78 -20.85
CA LYS A 191 9.59 10.65 -19.39
C LYS A 191 8.12 10.57 -19.02
N ILE A 192 7.78 9.76 -18.03
CA ILE A 192 6.42 9.65 -17.51
C ILE A 192 6.01 10.98 -16.89
N ILE A 193 4.94 11.57 -17.40
CA ILE A 193 4.36 12.82 -16.89
C ILE A 193 3.08 12.50 -16.14
N ARG A 194 2.99 12.98 -14.90
CA ARG A 194 1.78 12.92 -14.06
C ARG A 194 1.49 14.31 -13.49
N THR A 195 0.21 14.59 -13.31
CA THR A 195 -0.28 15.77 -12.59
C THR A 195 -0.30 15.53 -11.08
N ALA A 196 -0.39 16.60 -10.29
CA ALA A 196 -0.56 16.49 -8.84
C ALA A 196 -1.79 15.66 -8.45
N GLN A 197 -2.90 15.82 -9.19
CA GLN A 197 -4.13 15.10 -8.93
C GLN A 197 -4.02 13.61 -9.28
N GLN A 198 -3.34 13.30 -10.39
CA GLN A 198 -3.01 11.92 -10.73
C GLN A 198 -2.12 11.27 -9.67
N PHE A 199 -1.06 11.95 -9.22
CA PHE A 199 -0.24 11.48 -8.10
C PHE A 199 -1.09 11.11 -6.89
N LYS A 200 -1.95 12.03 -6.43
CA LYS A 200 -2.83 11.78 -5.29
C LYS A 200 -3.77 10.59 -5.52
N SER A 201 -4.40 10.51 -6.69
CA SER A 201 -5.33 9.44 -7.04
C SER A 201 -4.63 8.08 -7.03
N ASP A 202 -3.46 7.99 -7.66
CA ASP A 202 -2.70 6.75 -7.77
C ASP A 202 -2.20 6.29 -6.40
N THR A 203 -1.70 7.22 -5.57
CA THR A 203 -1.21 6.88 -4.22
C THR A 203 -2.34 6.53 -3.26
N ASN A 204 -3.53 7.10 -3.45
CA ASN A 204 -4.71 6.70 -2.68
C ASN A 204 -5.17 5.28 -3.08
N ALA A 205 -5.23 5.00 -4.39
CA ALA A 205 -5.57 3.67 -4.90
C ALA A 205 -4.57 2.61 -4.42
N LEU A 206 -3.27 2.96 -4.33
CA LEU A 206 -2.22 2.14 -3.71
C LEU A 206 -2.53 1.86 -2.23
N THR A 207 -2.88 2.87 -1.44
CA THR A 207 -3.19 2.69 -0.01
C THR A 207 -4.46 1.86 0.22
N ASP A 208 -5.46 1.96 -0.66
CA ASP A 208 -6.69 1.17 -0.55
C ASP A 208 -6.40 -0.34 -0.64
N GLN A 209 -5.32 -0.74 -1.32
CA GLN A 209 -4.92 -2.15 -1.43
C GLN A 209 -4.35 -2.72 -0.12
N ILE A 210 -3.88 -1.87 0.81
CA ILE A 210 -3.39 -2.32 2.12
C ILE A 210 -4.51 -3.02 2.88
N THR A 211 -5.67 -2.39 2.94
CA THR A 211 -6.85 -2.92 3.64
C THR A 211 -7.28 -4.26 3.04
N SER A 212 -7.31 -4.35 1.70
CA SER A 212 -7.63 -5.59 0.99
C SER A 212 -6.64 -6.71 1.31
N LEU A 213 -5.34 -6.40 1.31
CA LEU A 213 -4.29 -7.37 1.58
C LEU A 213 -4.36 -7.88 3.04
N ILE A 214 -4.46 -6.97 4.02
CA ILE A 214 -4.65 -7.33 5.44
C ILE A 214 -5.89 -8.21 5.59
N ARG A 215 -7.01 -7.83 4.98
CA ARG A 215 -8.25 -8.59 5.07
C ARG A 215 -8.11 -10.01 4.51
N ILE A 216 -7.49 -10.17 3.34
CA ILE A 216 -7.26 -11.48 2.73
C ILE A 216 -6.41 -12.35 3.66
N ILE A 217 -5.27 -11.82 4.13
CA ILE A 217 -4.35 -12.60 4.97
C ILE A 217 -5.00 -12.97 6.31
N SER A 218 -5.71 -12.05 6.95
CA SER A 218 -6.42 -12.31 8.22
C SER A 218 -7.52 -13.37 8.07
N LEU A 219 -8.24 -13.38 6.94
CA LEU A 219 -9.25 -14.42 6.67
C LEU A 219 -8.58 -15.78 6.41
N ILE A 220 -7.46 -15.81 5.70
CA ILE A 220 -6.66 -17.04 5.49
C ILE A 220 -6.18 -17.58 6.84
N MET A 221 -5.65 -16.72 7.72
CA MET A 221 -5.18 -17.11 9.05
C MET A 221 -6.32 -17.64 9.93
N THR A 222 -7.50 -17.01 9.86
CA THR A 222 -8.72 -17.48 10.53
C THR A 222 -9.14 -18.86 10.01
N TYR A 223 -9.17 -19.04 8.69
CA TYR A 223 -9.52 -20.31 8.05
C TYR A 223 -8.55 -21.42 8.45
N GLN A 224 -7.24 -21.17 8.37
CA GLN A 224 -6.20 -22.12 8.75
C GLN A 224 -6.35 -22.55 10.21
N THR A 225 -6.65 -21.60 11.11
CA THR A 225 -6.84 -21.88 12.53
C THR A 225 -8.09 -22.72 12.78
N ALA A 226 -9.21 -22.39 12.12
CA ALA A 226 -10.44 -23.16 12.23
C ALA A 226 -10.31 -24.60 11.66
N GLU A 227 -9.63 -24.77 10.52
CA GLU A 227 -9.36 -26.08 9.92
C GLU A 227 -8.48 -26.95 10.84
N ASN A 228 -7.46 -26.36 11.49
CA ASN A 228 -6.61 -27.07 12.44
C ASN A 228 -7.37 -27.46 13.71
N SER A 229 -8.21 -26.56 14.24
CA SER A 229 -9.05 -26.87 15.40
C SER A 229 -10.01 -28.02 15.13
N LEU A 230 -10.61 -28.09 13.92
CA LEU A 230 -11.45 -29.22 13.52
C LEU A 230 -10.69 -30.54 13.43
N LYS A 231 -9.49 -30.55 12.84
CA LYS A 231 -8.66 -31.76 12.77
C LYS A 231 -8.37 -32.30 14.17
N ASN A 232 -7.97 -31.43 15.09
CA ASN A 232 -7.69 -31.80 16.48
C ASN A 232 -8.95 -32.29 17.24
N LEU A 233 -10.13 -31.76 16.93
CA LEU A 233 -11.40 -32.21 17.51
C LEU A 233 -11.84 -33.58 16.96
N SER A 234 -11.63 -33.84 15.67
CA SER A 234 -11.97 -35.12 15.02
C SER A 234 -11.12 -36.30 15.51
N GLU A 235 -9.98 -36.02 16.16
CA GLU A 235 -9.12 -37.02 16.80
C GLU A 235 -9.53 -37.33 18.25
N SER A 236 -10.52 -36.62 18.80
CA SER A 236 -11.04 -36.82 20.17
C SER A 236 -12.31 -37.69 20.17
N PRO A 237 -12.36 -38.82 20.92
CA PRO A 237 -13.45 -39.80 20.83
C PRO A 237 -14.78 -39.37 21.49
N ILE A 238 -14.90 -38.13 21.98
CA ILE A 238 -16.02 -37.71 22.86
C ILE A 238 -16.90 -36.62 22.21
N PHE A 239 -16.57 -36.13 21.02
CA PHE A 239 -17.24 -34.95 20.45
C PHE A 239 -18.01 -35.27 19.16
N GLU A 240 -19.34 -35.32 19.25
CA GLU A 240 -20.25 -35.11 18.11
C GLU A 240 -20.92 -33.73 18.23
N PRO A 241 -20.34 -32.66 17.69
CA PRO A 241 -21.11 -31.48 17.36
C PRO A 241 -21.52 -31.54 15.88
N SER A 242 -22.44 -30.66 15.49
CA SER A 242 -22.96 -30.41 14.14
C SER A 242 -21.87 -30.13 13.08
N ASP A 243 -21.15 -31.18 12.68
CA ASP A 243 -20.02 -31.17 11.74
C ASP A 243 -20.38 -30.44 10.43
N ASP A 244 -21.63 -30.55 10.00
CA ASP A 244 -22.18 -29.90 8.81
C ASP A 244 -22.27 -28.36 8.95
N LEU A 245 -22.54 -27.83 10.13
CA LEU A 245 -22.62 -26.37 10.36
C LEU A 245 -21.23 -25.73 10.31
N ILE A 246 -20.21 -26.40 10.86
CA ILE A 246 -18.84 -25.89 10.84
C ILE A 246 -18.25 -26.05 9.43
N LYS A 247 -18.48 -27.20 8.78
CA LYS A 247 -18.07 -27.43 7.37
C LYS A 247 -18.72 -26.42 6.43
N SER A 248 -20.01 -26.15 6.57
CA SER A 248 -20.70 -25.13 5.76
C SER A 248 -20.17 -23.71 6.03
N SER A 249 -19.89 -23.37 7.28
CA SER A 249 -19.27 -22.07 7.64
C SER A 249 -17.87 -21.92 7.04
N LEU A 250 -17.05 -22.97 7.07
CA LEU A 250 -15.74 -22.98 6.42
C LEU A 250 -15.85 -22.85 4.92
N LEU A 251 -16.81 -23.52 4.28
CA LEU A 251 -17.03 -23.39 2.84
C LEU A 251 -17.41 -21.95 2.44
N ILE A 252 -18.25 -21.28 3.23
CA ILE A 252 -18.61 -19.87 3.03
C ILE A 252 -17.37 -18.98 3.18
N LEU A 253 -16.54 -19.22 4.20
CA LEU A 253 -15.30 -18.48 4.43
C LEU A 253 -14.30 -18.70 3.28
N GLU A 254 -14.13 -19.94 2.81
CA GLU A 254 -13.27 -20.28 1.68
C GLU A 254 -13.70 -19.56 0.40
N ASN A 255 -14.99 -19.59 0.08
CA ASN A 255 -15.53 -18.89 -1.08
C ASN A 255 -15.34 -17.38 -0.96
N SER A 256 -15.50 -16.82 0.24
CA SER A 256 -15.26 -15.40 0.51
C SER A 256 -13.79 -15.02 0.28
N ILE A 257 -12.85 -15.85 0.75
CA ILE A 257 -11.41 -15.66 0.53
C ILE A 257 -11.09 -15.71 -0.97
N ARG A 258 -11.59 -16.73 -1.69
CA ARG A 258 -11.34 -16.88 -3.14
C ARG A 258 -11.88 -15.70 -3.94
N ASN A 259 -13.06 -15.18 -3.58
CA ASN A 259 -13.63 -14.01 -4.24
C ASN A 259 -12.81 -12.74 -3.97
N LEU A 260 -12.34 -12.54 -2.74
CA LEU A 260 -11.48 -11.41 -2.40
C LEU A 260 -10.14 -11.47 -3.14
N ILE A 261 -9.51 -12.65 -3.22
CA ILE A 261 -8.26 -12.84 -3.98
C ILE A 261 -8.49 -12.51 -5.46
N ARG A 262 -9.56 -13.02 -6.07
CA ARG A 262 -9.89 -12.72 -7.47
C ARG A 262 -10.08 -11.22 -7.71
N TYR A 263 -10.76 -10.53 -6.79
CA TYR A 263 -10.94 -9.08 -6.90
C TYR A 263 -9.63 -8.31 -6.71
N TYR A 264 -8.76 -8.79 -5.81
CA TYR A 264 -7.46 -8.18 -5.53
C TYR A 264 -6.45 -8.37 -6.68
N GLU A 265 -6.52 -9.49 -7.40
CA GLU A 265 -5.63 -9.78 -8.53
C GLU A 265 -6.10 -9.19 -9.87
N GLN A 266 -7.30 -8.58 -9.91
CA GLN A 266 -7.84 -7.88 -11.09
C GLN A 266 -7.21 -6.50 -11.30
#